data_AF-A0A7K4ICX2-F1
#
_entry.id   AF-A0A7K4ICX2-F1
#
_cell.length_a   1.000
_cell.length_b   1.000
_cell.length_c   1.000
_cell.angle_alpha   90.00
_cell.angle_beta   90.00
_cell.angle_gamma   90.00
#
_symmetry.space_group_name_H-M   'P 1'
#
loop_
_entity.id
_entity.type
_entity.pdbx_description
1 polymer ?
#
loop_
_entity_poly.entity_id
_entity_poly.type
_entity_poly.pdbx_seq_one_letter_code
_entity_poly.pdbx_strand_id
1 'polypeptide(L)'
;MQYCELWLEVGRTDVTGDTSTEVVFRVVLLAPNGMEVPAGFDRDLVQGMLPDKVHYISKWDASIAKAETQMNEAATFYGSRGVKFLLFREIRPIRVPA
;
A
#
# COMPACT_ATOMS: atom_id res chain seq x y z
N MET A 1 1.73 -21.82 -1.25
CA MET A 1 1.35 -21.04 -2.45
C MET A 1 1.84 -19.62 -2.23
N GLN A 2 2.62 -19.07 -3.16
CA GLN A 2 3.03 -17.67 -3.11
C GLN A 2 1.90 -16.80 -3.66
N TYR A 3 1.48 -15.79 -2.89
CA TYR A 3 0.45 -14.84 -3.29
C TYR A 3 0.82 -13.45 -2.77
N CYS A 4 0.37 -12.42 -3.49
CA CYS A 4 0.46 -11.03 -3.04
C CYS A 4 -0.74 -10.65 -2.18
N GLU A 5 -0.58 -9.69 -1.30
CA GLU A 5 -1.68 -9.09 -0.56
C GLU A 5 -1.68 -7.59 -0.83
N LEU A 6 -2.88 -7.03 -1.05
CA LEU A 6 -3.10 -5.61 -1.27
C LEU A 6 -4.17 -5.12 -0.29
N TRP A 7 -3.91 -4.02 0.39
CA TRP A 7 -4.89 -3.32 1.23
C TRP A 7 -4.68 -1.81 1.20
N LEU A 8 -5.69 -1.07 1.66
CA LEU A 8 -5.60 0.37 1.87
C LEU A 8 -5.24 0.67 3.32
N GLU A 9 -4.42 1.68 3.52
CA GLU A 9 -4.19 2.30 4.81
C GLU A 9 -4.72 3.72 4.80
N VAL A 10 -5.29 4.15 5.93
CA VAL A 10 -5.71 5.52 6.17
C VAL A 10 -4.90 6.11 7.32
N GLY A 11 -4.40 7.31 7.11
CA GLY A 11 -3.66 8.08 8.07
C GLY A 11 -4.23 9.49 8.22
N ARG A 12 -3.69 10.23 9.18
CA ARG A 12 -3.87 11.68 9.30
C ARG A 12 -2.51 12.35 9.27
N THR A 13 -2.37 13.39 8.46
CA THR A 13 -1.18 14.24 8.41
C THR A 13 -1.54 15.64 8.87
N ASP A 14 -0.62 16.30 9.57
CA ASP A 14 -0.78 17.71 9.93
C ASP A 14 -0.60 18.55 8.67
N VAL A 15 -1.49 19.54 8.48
CA VAL A 15 -1.31 20.54 7.43
C VAL A 15 -0.34 21.59 7.96
N THR A 16 0.85 21.67 7.37
CA THR A 16 1.92 22.58 7.83
C THR A 16 1.40 24.00 8.08
N GLY A 17 1.47 24.46 9.34
CA GLY A 17 1.08 25.82 9.74
C GLY A 17 -0.38 25.98 10.17
N ASP A 18 -1.17 24.91 10.17
CA ASP A 18 -2.55 24.89 10.68
C ASP A 18 -2.72 23.74 11.69
N THR A 19 -3.66 23.89 12.62
CA THR A 19 -4.07 22.82 13.55
C THR A 19 -4.98 21.78 12.89
N SER A 20 -5.25 21.93 11.60
CA SER A 20 -6.07 21.01 10.82
C SER A 20 -5.28 19.76 10.44
N THR A 21 -5.98 18.62 10.44
CA THR A 21 -5.44 17.33 10.02
C THR A 21 -6.15 16.90 8.74
N GLU A 22 -5.38 16.48 7.75
CA GLU A 22 -5.90 15.91 6.51
C GLU A 22 -5.89 14.38 6.58
N VAL A 23 -6.99 13.77 6.13
CA VAL A 23 -7.07 12.33 5.97
C VAL A 23 -6.33 11.96 4.68
N VAL A 24 -5.36 11.07 4.81
CA VAL A 24 -4.56 10.58 3.68
C VAL A 24 -4.67 9.07 3.58
N PHE A 25 -4.50 8.55 2.37
CA PHE A 25 -4.65 7.15 2.04
C PHE A 25 -3.38 6.67 1.34
N ARG A 26 -3.00 5.41 1.53
CA ARG A 26 -1.97 4.78 0.71
C ARG A 26 -2.33 3.32 0.46
N VAL A 27 -1.71 2.76 -0.56
CA VAL A 27 -1.82 1.33 -0.86
C VAL A 27 -0.63 0.62 -0.25
N VAL A 28 -0.90 -0.53 0.35
CA VAL A 28 0.15 -1.44 0.80
C VAL A 28 0.11 -2.69 -0.04
N LEU A 29 1.32 -3.14 -0.40
CA LEU A 29 1.57 -4.34 -1.16
C LEU A 29 2.54 -5.23 -0.39
N LEU A 30 2.09 -6.43 -0.06
CA LEU A 30 2.94 -7.46 0.49
C LEU A 30 3.19 -8.52 -0.59
N ALA A 31 4.42 -8.58 -1.10
CA ALA A 31 4.78 -9.47 -2.20
C ALA A 31 5.85 -10.50 -1.77
N PRO A 32 5.87 -11.72 -2.32
CA PRO A 32 6.96 -12.67 -2.08
C PRO A 32 8.34 -12.10 -2.46
N ASN A 33 9.39 -12.54 -1.77
CA ASN A 33 10.77 -12.16 -2.10
C ASN A 33 11.11 -12.44 -3.57
N GLY A 34 11.79 -11.50 -4.23
CA GLY A 34 12.28 -11.64 -5.61
C GLY A 34 11.22 -11.44 -6.71
N MET A 35 9.98 -11.09 -6.35
CA MET A 35 8.95 -10.74 -7.32
C MET A 35 9.14 -9.33 -7.90
N GLU A 36 8.72 -9.13 -9.15
CA GLU A 36 8.56 -7.79 -9.71
C GLU A 36 7.52 -6.98 -8.93
N VAL A 37 7.78 -5.68 -8.82
CA VAL A 37 6.94 -4.73 -8.10
C VAL A 37 6.37 -3.71 -9.09
N PRO A 38 5.06 -3.42 -9.06
CA PRO A 38 4.47 -2.38 -9.90
C PRO A 38 5.06 -0.99 -9.56
N ALA A 39 4.98 -0.07 -10.53
CA ALA A 39 5.45 1.30 -10.33
C ALA A 39 4.68 2.01 -9.20
N GLY A 40 5.35 2.95 -8.52
CA GLY A 40 4.74 3.77 -7.48
C GLY A 40 4.71 3.14 -6.08
N PHE A 41 5.42 2.03 -5.90
CA PHE A 41 5.62 1.35 -4.62
C PHE A 41 7.09 1.40 -4.21
N ASP A 42 7.35 1.85 -3.00
CA ASP A 42 8.67 1.85 -2.38
C ASP A 42 8.71 0.79 -1.27
N ARG A 43 9.89 0.20 -1.06
CA ARG A 43 10.07 -0.75 0.04
C ARG A 43 9.95 -0.01 1.36
N ASP A 44 9.07 -0.49 2.23
CA ASP A 44 8.94 0.08 3.56
C ASP A 44 10.12 -0.33 4.45
N LEU A 45 10.75 0.64 5.10
CA LEU A 45 11.90 0.44 5.96
C LEU A 45 11.52 -0.08 7.36
N VAL A 46 10.24 -0.05 7.73
CA VAL A 46 9.73 -0.48 9.04
C VAL A 46 9.63 -2.01 9.16
N GLN A 47 10.14 -2.77 8.20
CA GLN A 47 9.87 -4.20 8.11
C GLN A 47 10.50 -5.02 9.25
N GLY A 48 9.64 -5.44 10.18
CA GLY A 48 9.83 -6.62 11.01
C GLY A 48 8.83 -7.71 10.61
N MET A 49 9.31 -8.96 10.55
CA MET A 49 8.54 -10.19 10.82
C MET A 49 7.92 -11.03 9.69
N LEU A 50 8.29 -10.91 8.41
CA LEU A 50 7.97 -11.97 7.42
C LEU A 50 9.21 -12.40 6.63
N PRO A 51 9.70 -13.64 6.79
CA PRO A 51 10.95 -14.08 6.14
C PRO A 51 10.81 -14.28 4.63
N ASP A 52 9.59 -14.46 4.12
CA ASP A 52 9.28 -14.83 2.74
C ASP A 52 8.60 -13.72 1.92
N LYS A 53 8.26 -12.59 2.56
CA LYS A 53 7.56 -11.47 1.93
C LYS A 53 8.24 -10.14 2.19
N VAL A 54 8.12 -9.22 1.23
CA VAL A 54 8.57 -7.83 1.32
C VAL A 54 7.36 -6.92 1.39
N HIS A 55 7.40 -5.97 2.33
CA HIS A 55 6.40 -4.94 2.51
C HIS A 55 6.74 -3.71 1.67
N TYR A 56 5.81 -3.34 0.79
CA TYR A 56 5.91 -2.15 -0.06
C TYR A 56 4.73 -1.22 0.20
N ILE A 57 4.99 0.07 0.13
CA ILE A 57 4.00 1.12 0.38
C ILE A 57 4.01 2.08 -0.79
N SER A 58 2.84 2.58 -1.17
CA SER A 58 2.76 3.73 -2.06
C SER A 58 2.90 5.05 -1.30
N LYS A 59 3.01 6.15 -2.05
CA LYS A 59 2.92 7.49 -1.48
C LYS A 59 1.55 7.72 -0.86
N TRP A 60 1.51 8.61 0.12
CA TRP A 60 0.27 9.12 0.67
C TRP A 60 -0.45 10.00 -0.35
N ASP A 61 -1.74 9.75 -0.54
CA ASP A 61 -2.66 10.50 -1.38
C ASP A 61 -3.82 11.04 -0.53
N ALA A 62 -4.18 12.31 -0.71
CA ALA A 62 -5.34 12.92 -0.03
C ALA A 62 -6.69 12.39 -0.56
N SER A 63 -6.68 11.61 -1.64
CA SER A 63 -7.89 11.10 -2.30
C SER A 63 -7.94 9.58 -2.24
N ILE A 64 -8.98 9.04 -1.59
CA ILE A 64 -9.27 7.61 -1.59
C ILE A 64 -9.41 7.06 -3.02
N ALA A 65 -10.00 7.84 -3.94
CA ALA A 65 -10.19 7.43 -5.33
C ALA A 65 -8.84 7.19 -6.04
N LYS A 66 -7.84 8.04 -5.78
CA LYS A 66 -6.48 7.84 -6.33
C LYS A 66 -5.82 6.59 -5.76
N ALA A 67 -5.94 6.37 -4.45
CA ALA A 67 -5.41 5.17 -3.80
C ALA A 67 -6.11 3.89 -4.32
N GLU A 68 -7.41 3.93 -4.55
CA GLU A 68 -8.16 2.83 -5.17
C GLU A 68 -7.70 2.55 -6.61
N THR A 69 -7.48 3.60 -7.43
CA THR A 69 -6.93 3.44 -8.78
C THR A 69 -5.57 2.74 -8.72
N GLN A 70 -4.66 3.18 -7.86
CA GLN A 70 -3.35 2.57 -7.71
C GLN A 70 -3.44 1.11 -7.22
N MET A 71 -4.37 0.80 -6.32
CA MET A 71 -4.61 -0.57 -5.85
C MET A 71 -5.10 -1.47 -7.00
N ASN A 72 -6.00 -0.95 -7.84
CA ASN A 72 -6.50 -1.68 -9.02
C ASN A 72 -5.39 -1.89 -10.06
N GLU A 73 -4.54 -0.90 -10.29
CA GLU A 73 -3.37 -1.02 -11.19
C GLU A 73 -2.40 -2.11 -10.69
N ALA A 74 -2.12 -2.16 -9.39
CA ALA A 74 -1.29 -3.21 -8.79
C ALA A 74 -1.95 -4.60 -8.94
N ALA A 75 -3.27 -4.70 -8.75
CA ALA A 75 -4.01 -5.94 -8.97
C ALA A 75 -3.96 -6.39 -10.45
N THR A 76 -4.11 -5.47 -11.41
CA THR A 76 -3.98 -5.74 -12.84
C THR A 76 -2.56 -6.17 -13.21
N PHE A 77 -1.53 -5.54 -12.62
CA PHE A 77 -0.13 -5.89 -12.83
C PHE A 77 0.15 -7.36 -12.48
N TYR A 78 -0.34 -7.83 -11.33
CA TYR A 78 -0.16 -9.21 -10.90
C TYR A 78 -1.10 -10.19 -11.63
N GLY A 79 -2.35 -9.79 -11.85
CA GLY A 79 -3.34 -10.59 -12.57
C GLY A 79 -2.90 -10.91 -14.00
N SER A 80 -2.35 -9.94 -14.73
CA SER A 80 -1.82 -10.15 -16.08
C SER A 80 -0.62 -11.11 -16.15
N ARG A 81 0.07 -11.35 -15.03
CA ARG A 81 1.21 -12.27 -14.91
C ARG A 81 0.83 -13.63 -14.32
N GLY A 82 -0.47 -13.90 -14.12
CA GLY A 82 -0.96 -15.14 -13.51
C GLY A 82 -0.60 -15.28 -12.01
N VAL A 83 -0.16 -14.20 -11.36
CA VAL A 83 0.14 -14.20 -9.94
C VAL A 83 -1.17 -14.11 -9.14
N LYS A 84 -1.33 -14.97 -8.14
CA LYS A 84 -2.47 -14.92 -7.22
C LYS A 84 -2.31 -13.74 -6.27
N PHE A 85 -3.40 -13.02 -6.02
CA PHE A 85 -3.42 -11.93 -5.05
C PHE A 85 -4.69 -11.96 -4.21
N LEU A 86 -4.57 -11.51 -2.96
CA LEU A 86 -5.67 -11.22 -2.08
C LEU A 86 -5.87 -9.71 -2.06
N LEU A 87 -7.07 -9.27 -2.47
CA LEU A 87 -7.48 -7.88 -2.45
C LEU A 87 -8.37 -7.65 -1.22
N PHE A 88 -7.81 -7.00 -0.20
CA PHE A 88 -8.58 -6.61 0.98
C PHE A 88 -9.21 -5.25 0.72
N ARG A 89 -10.54 -5.18 0.75
CA ARG A 89 -11.29 -3.92 0.64
C ARG A 89 -11.40 -3.18 1.98
N GLU A 90 -10.65 -3.63 2.98
CA GLU A 90 -10.59 -3.00 4.29
C GLU A 90 -9.57 -1.85 4.26
N ILE A 91 -9.94 -0.73 4.87
CA ILE A 91 -9.05 0.41 5.07
C ILE A 91 -8.52 0.33 6.51
N ARG A 92 -7.23 0.09 6.68
CA ARG A 92 -6.60 -0.06 7.99
C ARG A 92 -6.16 1.32 8.54
N PRO A 93 -6.64 1.74 9.72
CA PRO A 93 -6.17 2.98 10.33
C PRO A 93 -4.74 2.81 10.83
N ILE A 94 -3.85 3.72 10.45
CA ILE A 94 -2.48 3.76 10.93
C ILE A 94 -2.10 5.15 11.45
N ARG A 95 -1.12 5.20 12.36
CA ARG A 95 -0.49 6.45 12.75
C ARG A 95 0.52 6.84 11.67
N VAL A 96 0.33 7.97 11.02
CA VAL A 96 1.32 8.50 10.07
C VAL A 96 2.56 8.89 10.88
N PRO A 97 3.77 8.39 10.52
CA PRO A 97 5.01 8.85 11.15
C PRO A 97 5.16 10.36 10.90
N ALA A 98 5.55 11.09 11.95
CA ALA A 98 5.88 12.52 11.86
C ALA A 98 7.14 12.76 11.02
#